data_AF-A0A6J6FHY6-F1
#
_entry.id   AF-A0A6J6FHY6-F1
#
_cell.length_a   1.000
_cell.length_b   1.000
_cell.length_c   1.000
_cell.angle_alpha   90.00
_cell.angle_beta   90.00
_cell.angle_gamma   90.00
#
_symmetry.space_group_name_H-M   'P 1'
#
loop_
_entity.id
_entity.type
_entity.pdbx_description
1 polymer ?
#
loop_
_entity_poly.entity_id
_entity_poly.type
_entity_poly.pdbx_seq_one_letter_code
_entity_poly.pdbx_strand_id
1 'polypeptide(L)' 'MSMESEREAMTVEQINELPLEQRAAAFAVLERELREKLDDQR' A
#
# COMPACT_ATOMS: atom_id res chain seq x y z
N MET A 1 -1.49 24.05 -3.47
CA MET A 1 -0.44 23.04 -3.26
C MET A 1 -1.08 21.95 -2.42
N SER A 2 -1.57 20.91 -3.08
CA SER A 2 -2.23 19.81 -2.39
C SER A 2 -1.16 19.07 -1.59
N MET A 3 -1.28 19.11 -0.27
CA MET A 3 -0.60 18.18 0.62
C MET A 3 -1.21 16.82 0.32
N GLU A 4 -0.71 16.17 -0.73
CA GLU A 4 -0.84 14.73 -0.91
C GLU A 4 0.01 14.15 0.19
N SER A 5 -0.60 14.03 1.37
CA SER A 5 -0.01 13.38 2.53
C SER A 5 0.69 12.14 2.03
N GLU A 6 1.95 11.98 2.41
CA GLU A 6 2.67 10.71 2.36
C GLU A 6 1.74 9.68 3.00
N ARG A 7 0.89 9.03 2.19
CA ARG A 7 -0.01 8.00 2.65
C ARG A 7 0.93 6.86 2.95
N GLU A 8 1.23 6.68 4.23
CA GLU A 8 1.95 5.51 4.68
C GLU A 8 1.20 4.29 4.12
N ALA A 9 1.91 3.55 3.27
CA ALA A 9 1.48 2.28 2.74
C ALA A 9 0.94 1.42 3.88
N MET A 10 -0.26 0.86 3.73
CA MET A 10 -0.81 -0.03 4.74
C MET A 10 0.12 -1.24 4.93
N THR A 11 0.42 -1.61 6.16
CA THR A 11 1.24 -2.80 6.43
C THR A 11 0.44 -4.08 6.24
N VAL A 12 1.13 -5.22 6.12
CA VAL A 12 0.49 -6.54 5.99
C VAL A 12 -0.40 -6.85 7.21
N GLU A 13 0.03 -6.45 8.40
CA GLU A 13 -0.72 -6.62 9.65
C GLU A 13 -2.03 -5.84 9.59
N GLN A 14 -2.00 -4.59 9.15
CA GLN A 14 -3.19 -3.76 8.99
C GLN A 14 -4.14 -4.30 7.92
N ILE A 15 -3.61 -4.85 6.82
CA ILE A 15 -4.42 -5.50 5.78
C ILE A 15 -5.10 -6.76 6.31
N ASN A 16 -4.43 -7.52 7.19
CA ASN A 16 -5.00 -8.71 7.80
C ASN A 16 -6.12 -8.43 8.81
N GLU A 17 -6.30 -7.18 9.26
CA GLU A 17 -7.42 -6.76 10.07
C GLU A 17 -8.66 -6.42 9.23
N LEU A 18 -8.52 -6.25 7.91
CA LEU A 18 -9.63 -5.97 7.02
C LEU A 18 -10.54 -7.20 6.80
N PRO A 19 -11.82 -6.98 6.43
CA PRO A 19 -12.69 -8.03 5.90
C PRO A 19 -12.03 -8.73 4.71
N LEU A 20 -12.24 -10.05 4.58
CA LEU A 20 -11.58 -10.89 3.59
C LEU A 20 -11.77 -10.35 2.16
N GLU A 21 -12.95 -9.85 1.86
CA GLU A 21 -13.35 -9.29 0.57
C GLU A 21 -12.55 -8.04 0.19
N GLN A 22 -11.98 -7.34 1.17
CA GLN A 22 -11.21 -6.11 0.98
C GLN A 22 -9.70 -6.35 0.93
N ARG A 23 -9.22 -7.50 1.44
CA ARG A 23 -7.78 -7.79 1.54
C ARG A 23 -7.10 -7.85 0.19
N ALA A 24 -7.74 -8.46 -0.80
CA ALA A 24 -7.14 -8.61 -2.14
C ALA A 24 -6.84 -7.24 -2.77
N ALA A 25 -7.77 -6.29 -2.67
CA ALA A 25 -7.57 -4.94 -3.18
C ALA A 25 -6.47 -4.19 -2.40
N ALA A 26 -6.44 -4.34 -1.07
CA ALA A 26 -5.43 -3.70 -0.24
C ALA A 26 -4.01 -4.26 -0.50
N PHE A 27 -3.89 -5.58 -0.70
CA PHE A 27 -2.61 -6.19 -1.09
C PHE A 27 -2.12 -5.74 -2.46
N ALA A 28 -3.02 -5.57 -3.44
CA ALA A 28 -2.65 -5.08 -4.76
C ALA A 28 -2.11 -3.64 -4.72
N VAL A 29 -2.64 -2.79 -3.83
CA VAL A 29 -2.11 -1.44 -3.60
C VAL A 29 -0.72 -1.51 -2.96
N LEU A 30 -0.55 -2.31 -1.91
CA LEU A 30 0.74 -2.48 -1.24
C LEU A 30 1.81 -3.03 -2.20
N GLU A 31 1.48 -4.01 -3.05
CA GLU A 31 2.41 -4.53 -4.05
C GLU A 31 2.89 -3.43 -5.01
N ARG A 32 1.97 -2.59 -5.48
CA ARG A 32 2.30 -1.47 -6.38
C ARG A 32 3.25 -0.49 -5.72
N GLU A 33 2.95 -0.08 -4.50
CA GLU A 33 3.78 0.88 -3.74
C GLU A 33 5.18 0.31 -3.43
N LEU A 34 5.28 -0.99 -3.15
CA LEU A 34 6.58 -1.65 -2.96
C LEU A 34 7.41 -1.67 -4.26
N ARG A 35 6.76 -1.92 -5.40
CA ARG A 35 7.43 -1.91 -6.70
C ARG A 35 7.92 -0.52 -7.07
N GLU A 36 7.08 0.51 -6.89
CA GLU A 36 7.44 1.91 -7.11
C GLU A 36 8.68 2.29 -6.27
N LYS A 37 8.71 1.93 -4.98
CA LYS A 37 9.87 2.18 -4.11
C LYS A 37 11.14 1.42 -4.54
N LEU A 38 11.01 0.20 -5.08
CA LEU A 38 12.14 -0.57 -5.60
C LEU A 38 12.69 0.03 -6.89
N ASP A 39 11.81 0.54 -7.75
CA ASP A 39 12.19 1.20 -9.00
C ASP A 39 12.86 2.56 -8.72
N ASP A 40 12.39 3.33 -7.74
CA ASP A 40 12.99 4.60 -7.31
C ASP A 40 14.41 4.44 -6.71
N GLN A 41 14.77 3.23 -6.27
CA GLN A 41 16.09 2.92 -5.72
C GLN A 41 17.13 2.50 -6.77
N ARG A 42 16.75 2.44 -8.06
CA ARG A 42 17.63 2.04 -9.18
C ARG A 42 18.16 3.23 -9.97
#